data_AF-A0A661WKE6-F1
#
_entry.id   AF-A0A661WKE6-F1
#
_cell.length_a   1.000
_cell.length_b   1.000
_cell.length_c   1.000
_cell.angle_alpha   90.00
_cell.angle_beta   90.00
_cell.angle_gamma   90.00
#
_symmetry.space_group_name_H-M   'P 1'
#
loop_
_entity.id
_entity.type
_entity.pdbx_description
1 polymer ?
#
loop_
_entity_poly.entity_id
_entity_poly.type
_entity_poly.pdbx_seq_one_letter_code
_entity_poly.pdbx_strand_id
1 'polypeptide(L)'
;MFNLRNLVRYDTGDGTGGTGGDDGQSGSGGDLTLDSWIEALEDADQKKSVKTLLGTHVGKLESALKSERVTRKDMEKQVRDLAKQAEDGSDSQAQLTQLADDLEKAGQKSDFYEVAHLAGVSNLKLAYMAAVQDDLFDRKGNVDFAAMKESYPELFAGTQEEDGDAGRGTGGELPEGSTMDDYIRGKAGI
;
A
#
# COMPACT_ATOMS: atom_id res chain seq x y z
N MET A 1 28.47 -22.63 32.68
CA MET A 1 28.25 -24.09 32.57
C MET A 1 26.89 -24.31 31.96
N PHE A 2 26.86 -24.75 30.71
CA PHE A 2 25.65 -25.14 29.98
C PHE A 2 25.11 -26.46 30.53
N ASN A 3 23.79 -26.62 30.58
CA ASN A 3 23.19 -27.96 30.64
C ASN A 3 22.08 -28.07 29.60
N LEU A 4 22.43 -28.77 28.52
CA LEU A 4 21.56 -29.20 27.42
C LEU A 4 20.91 -30.53 27.80
N ARG A 5 19.58 -30.56 27.91
CA ARG A 5 18.75 -31.76 27.68
C ARG A 5 17.43 -31.30 27.06
N ASN A 6 17.30 -31.41 25.73
CA ASN A 6 16.48 -32.43 25.05
C ASN A 6 15.05 -32.51 25.60
N LEU A 7 13.99 -32.31 24.81
CA LEU A 7 13.71 -33.13 23.64
C LEU A 7 12.68 -32.43 22.72
N VAL A 8 13.09 -32.12 21.49
CA VAL A 8 12.17 -31.89 20.37
C VAL A 8 11.53 -33.24 20.04
N ARG A 9 10.22 -33.38 20.21
CA ARG A 9 9.48 -34.54 19.70
C ARG A 9 8.91 -34.16 18.34
N TYR A 10 9.55 -34.66 17.28
CA TYR A 10 8.87 -34.92 16.02
C TYR A 10 8.13 -36.24 16.19
N ASP A 11 6.80 -36.20 16.10
CA ASP A 11 5.97 -37.39 15.95
C ASP A 11 5.71 -37.60 14.46
N THR A 12 5.95 -38.83 13.98
CA THR A 12 5.77 -39.24 12.58
C THR A 12 5.25 -40.68 12.62
N GLY A 13 3.99 -40.90 12.26
CA GLY A 13 3.45 -42.26 12.13
C GLY A 13 1.92 -42.38 12.15
N ASP A 14 1.32 -42.26 10.96
CA ASP A 14 0.23 -43.08 10.39
C ASP A 14 -0.86 -43.73 11.29
N GLY A 15 -2.11 -43.31 11.05
CA GLY A 15 -3.22 -44.22 10.73
C GLY A 15 -4.05 -44.84 11.86
N THR A 16 -5.27 -44.33 12.09
CA THR A 16 -6.55 -45.11 12.04
C THR A 16 -7.74 -44.20 12.30
N GLY A 17 -8.79 -44.36 11.47
CA GLY A 17 -9.95 -43.47 11.42
C GLY A 17 -10.98 -43.66 12.54
N GLY A 18 -11.73 -42.58 12.79
CA GLY A 18 -12.95 -42.54 13.59
C GLY A 18 -13.78 -41.34 13.17
N THR A 19 -14.83 -41.60 12.39
CA THR A 19 -15.81 -40.64 11.88
C THR A 19 -16.72 -40.11 12.98
N GLY A 20 -17.01 -38.81 12.96
CA GLY A 20 -18.26 -38.24 13.47
C GLY A 20 -18.09 -36.98 14.30
N GLY A 21 -18.61 -35.85 13.81
CA GLY A 21 -18.84 -34.65 14.62
C GLY A 21 -18.55 -33.35 13.89
N ASP A 22 -19.52 -32.93 13.09
CA ASP A 22 -19.73 -31.57 12.59
C ASP A 22 -19.59 -30.53 13.70
N ASP A 23 -18.72 -29.55 13.49
CA ASP A 23 -19.01 -28.13 13.72
C ASP A 23 -17.90 -27.34 13.04
N GLY A 24 -18.15 -27.03 11.78
CA GLY A 24 -17.36 -26.08 11.01
C GLY A 24 -17.45 -24.70 11.67
N GLN A 25 -16.47 -24.37 12.51
CA GLN A 25 -16.18 -22.97 12.77
C GLN A 25 -15.32 -22.44 11.62
N SER A 26 -16.03 -22.08 10.54
CA SER A 26 -15.53 -21.15 9.53
C SER A 26 -15.15 -19.86 10.26
N GLY A 27 -13.88 -19.76 10.64
CA GLY A 27 -13.31 -18.56 11.19
C GLY A 27 -13.43 -17.49 10.13
N SER A 28 -14.36 -16.55 10.37
CA SER A 28 -14.54 -15.30 9.64
C SER A 28 -13.20 -14.81 9.12
N GLY A 29 -13.01 -14.87 7.80
CA GLY A 29 -11.90 -14.26 7.09
C GLY A 29 -11.98 -12.74 7.18
N GLY A 30 -11.89 -12.19 8.39
CA GLY A 30 -11.53 -10.81 8.59
C GLY A 30 -10.08 -10.68 8.17
N ASP A 31 -9.77 -9.65 7.38
CA ASP A 31 -8.40 -9.33 6.98
C ASP A 31 -7.48 -9.45 8.20
N LEU A 32 -6.47 -10.31 8.08
CA LEU A 32 -5.43 -10.44 9.09
C LEU A 32 -4.64 -9.14 9.13
N THR A 33 -5.09 -8.21 9.97
CA THR A 33 -4.40 -6.95 10.24
C THR A 33 -3.36 -7.16 11.33
N LEU A 34 -2.28 -6.36 11.30
CA LEU A 34 -1.27 -6.37 12.35
C LEU A 34 -1.90 -6.15 13.74
N ASP A 35 -2.90 -5.27 13.84
CA ASP A 35 -3.61 -5.00 15.08
C ASP A 35 -4.42 -6.21 15.56
N SER A 36 -5.17 -6.88 14.66
CA SER A 36 -5.91 -8.10 15.02
C SER A 36 -5.00 -9.24 15.46
N TRP A 37 -3.81 -9.36 14.87
CA TRP A 37 -2.81 -10.36 15.26
C TRP A 37 -2.22 -10.06 16.64
N ILE A 38 -1.86 -8.81 16.92
CA ILE A 38 -1.39 -8.39 18.25
C ILE A 38 -2.49 -8.60 19.30
N GLU A 39 -3.75 -8.34 18.94
CA GLU A 39 -4.88 -8.55 19.84
C GLU A 39 -5.10 -10.03 20.18
N ALA A 40 -4.83 -10.93 19.23
CA ALA A 40 -4.95 -12.38 19.39
C ALA A 40 -3.83 -13.03 20.23
N LEU A 41 -2.79 -12.29 20.64
CA LEU A 41 -1.76 -12.80 21.54
C LEU A 41 -2.34 -13.12 22.92
N GLU A 42 -2.16 -14.37 23.37
CA GLU A 42 -2.67 -14.86 24.66
C GLU A 42 -1.92 -14.27 25.86
N ASP A 43 -0.61 -14.02 25.69
CA ASP A 43 0.25 -13.49 26.74
C ASP A 43 0.19 -11.94 26.78
N ALA A 44 -0.32 -11.42 27.90
CA ALA A 44 -0.49 -9.98 28.12
C ALA A 44 0.84 -9.20 28.15
N ASP A 45 1.92 -9.81 28.66
CA ASP A 45 3.23 -9.18 28.72
C ASP A 45 3.88 -9.13 27.33
N GLN A 46 3.72 -10.19 26.54
CA GLN A 46 4.15 -10.21 25.14
C GLN A 46 3.39 -9.16 24.32
N LYS A 47 2.05 -9.11 24.46
CA LYS A 47 1.20 -8.13 23.79
C LYS A 47 1.62 -6.70 24.07
N LYS A 48 1.85 -6.37 25.35
CA LYS A 48 2.33 -5.04 25.76
C LYS A 48 3.73 -4.75 25.20
N SER A 49 4.63 -5.73 25.22
CA SER A 49 6.00 -5.57 24.73
C SER A 49 6.04 -5.30 23.22
N VAL A 50 5.27 -6.06 22.43
CA VAL A 50 5.16 -5.89 20.98
C VAL A 50 4.58 -4.52 20.64
N LYS A 51 3.46 -4.11 21.28
CA LYS A 51 2.88 -2.78 21.07
C LYS A 51 3.86 -1.66 21.39
N THR A 52 4.58 -1.78 22.51
CA THR A 52 5.56 -0.77 22.95
C THR A 52 6.71 -0.66 21.95
N LEU A 53 7.25 -1.79 21.51
CA LEU A 53 8.36 -1.84 20.57
C LEU A 53 7.94 -1.28 19.21
N LEU A 54 6.80 -1.73 18.68
CA LEU A 54 6.25 -1.23 17.43
C LEU A 54 6.01 0.29 17.49
N GLY A 55 5.30 0.77 18.51
CA GLY A 55 5.05 2.20 18.68
C GLY A 55 6.32 3.03 18.79
N THR A 56 7.36 2.50 19.45
CA THR A 56 8.67 3.15 19.54
C THR A 56 9.37 3.23 18.17
N HIS A 57 9.38 2.15 17.40
CA HIS A 57 10.00 2.13 16.09
C HIS A 57 9.25 2.99 15.08
N VAL A 58 7.92 2.88 15.02
CA VAL A 58 7.07 3.72 14.17
C VAL A 58 7.26 5.20 14.53
N GLY A 59 7.24 5.56 15.82
CA GLY A 59 7.48 6.94 16.24
C GLY A 59 8.87 7.48 15.88
N LYS A 60 9.92 6.63 15.94
CA LYS A 60 11.27 7.01 15.49
C LYS A 60 11.34 7.21 13.98
N LEU A 61 10.68 6.34 13.19
CA LEU A 61 10.63 6.46 11.74
C LEU A 61 9.87 7.72 11.32
N GLU A 62 8.71 7.99 11.92
CA GLU A 62 7.97 9.23 11.68
C GLU A 62 8.81 10.47 12.02
N SER A 63 9.53 10.44 13.15
CA SER A 63 10.39 11.54 13.55
C SER A 63 11.57 11.74 12.60
N ALA A 64 12.19 10.64 12.14
CA ALA A 64 13.27 10.68 11.17
C ALA A 64 12.77 11.24 9.82
N LEU A 65 11.60 10.81 9.35
CA LEU A 65 10.98 11.30 8.12
C LEU A 65 10.64 12.79 8.22
N LYS A 66 10.06 13.23 9.35
CA LYS A 66 9.80 14.66 9.61
C LYS A 66 11.09 15.48 9.63
N SER A 67 12.15 14.96 10.26
CA SER A 67 13.46 15.61 10.27
C SER A 67 14.02 15.72 8.84
N GLU A 68 13.97 14.64 8.06
CA GLU A 68 14.46 14.64 6.68
C GLU A 68 13.72 15.69 5.83
N ARG A 69 12.39 15.79 5.97
CA ARG A 69 11.57 16.81 5.29
C ARG A 69 12.01 18.23 5.63
N VAL A 70 12.24 18.52 6.90
CA VAL A 70 12.73 19.84 7.34
C VAL A 70 14.11 20.11 6.77
N THR A 71 15.04 19.15 6.89
CA THR A 71 16.39 19.31 6.37
C THR A 71 16.39 19.52 4.84
N ARG A 72 15.52 18.82 4.11
CA ARG A 72 15.39 19.00 2.65
C ARG A 72 14.92 20.41 2.29
N LYS A 73 13.91 20.94 2.99
CA LYS A 73 13.42 22.32 2.79
C LYS A 73 14.49 23.36 3.12
N ASP A 74 15.25 23.12 4.20
CA ASP A 74 16.37 24.00 4.57
C ASP A 74 17.48 23.96 3.52
N MET A 75 17.84 22.77 2.99
CA MET A 75 18.80 22.63 1.89
C MET A 75 18.32 23.31 0.61
N GLU A 76 17.06 23.12 0.22
CA GLU A 76 16.47 23.78 -0.94
C GLU A 76 16.60 25.31 -0.83
N LYS A 77 16.22 25.86 0.34
CA LYS A 77 16.34 27.29 0.61
C LYS A 77 17.80 27.76 0.51
N GLN A 78 18.74 27.03 1.11
CA GLN A 78 20.16 27.36 1.03
C GLN A 78 20.68 27.33 -0.41
N VAL A 79 20.27 26.35 -1.21
CA VAL A 79 20.64 26.24 -2.63
C VAL A 79 20.06 27.42 -3.42
N ARG A 80 18.79 27.80 -3.19
CA ARG A 80 18.20 29.00 -3.81
C ARG A 80 18.91 30.28 -3.40
N ASP A 81 19.31 30.40 -2.14
CA ASP A 81 20.04 31.60 -1.66
C ASP A 81 21.47 31.66 -2.22
N LEU A 82 22.15 30.52 -2.36
CA LEU A 82 23.43 30.42 -3.07
C LEU A 82 23.29 30.77 -4.56
N ALA A 83 22.22 30.34 -5.21
CA ALA A 83 21.94 30.69 -6.61
C ALA A 83 21.79 32.21 -6.79
N LYS A 84 21.17 32.92 -5.85
CA LYS A 84 21.05 34.39 -5.87
C LYS A 84 22.37 35.13 -5.61
N GLN A 85 23.31 34.47 -4.94
CA GLN A 85 24.63 35.04 -4.64
C GLN A 85 25.66 34.73 -5.74
N ALA A 86 25.39 33.74 -6.59
CA ALA A 86 26.19 33.45 -7.77
C ALA A 86 26.09 34.59 -8.79
N GLU A 87 27.08 34.69 -9.66
CA GLU A 87 27.07 35.68 -10.74
C GLU A 87 25.87 35.46 -11.67
N ASP A 88 25.11 36.53 -11.93
CA ASP A 88 23.92 36.49 -12.76
C ASP A 88 24.27 36.03 -14.19
N GLY A 89 23.54 35.03 -14.68
CA GLY A 89 23.75 34.41 -15.98
C GLY A 89 24.88 33.38 -16.03
N SER A 90 25.50 33.05 -14.88
CA SER A 90 26.53 32.01 -14.84
C SER A 90 25.94 30.59 -14.95
N ASP A 91 26.71 29.66 -15.51
CA ASP A 91 26.37 28.24 -15.54
C ASP A 91 26.15 27.69 -14.12
N SER A 92 26.90 28.19 -13.13
CA SER A 92 26.75 27.84 -11.72
C SER A 92 25.40 28.28 -11.14
N GLN A 93 24.91 29.49 -11.47
CA GLN A 93 23.58 29.94 -11.07
C GLN A 93 22.49 29.03 -11.65
N ALA A 94 22.60 28.68 -12.93
CA ALA A 94 21.64 27.80 -13.59
C ALA A 94 21.60 26.40 -12.94
N GLN A 95 22.77 25.82 -12.66
CA GLN A 95 22.86 24.51 -11.98
C GLN A 95 22.28 24.54 -10.57
N LEU A 96 22.55 25.60 -9.79
CA LEU A 96 21.99 25.74 -8.44
C LEU A 96 20.47 25.94 -8.48
N THR A 97 19.96 26.72 -9.43
CA THR A 97 18.51 26.92 -9.60
C THR A 97 17.82 25.61 -9.97
N GLN A 98 18.39 24.86 -10.92
CA GLN A 98 17.89 23.54 -11.31
C GLN A 98 17.89 22.56 -10.13
N LEU A 99 18.97 22.54 -9.33
CA LEU A 99 19.07 21.68 -8.16
C LEU A 99 18.01 22.02 -7.11
N ALA A 100 17.73 23.31 -6.89
CA ALA A 100 16.65 23.74 -6.01
C ALA A 100 15.28 23.29 -6.52
N ASP A 101 15.01 23.47 -7.82
CA ASP A 101 13.73 23.08 -8.42
C ASP A 101 13.52 21.55 -8.39
N ASP A 102 14.59 20.77 -8.54
CA ASP A 102 14.53 19.31 -8.44
C ASP A 102 14.27 18.83 -7.00
N LEU A 103 14.86 19.51 -6.00
CA LEU A 103 14.59 19.25 -4.58
C LEU A 103 13.13 19.55 -4.23
N GLU A 104 12.60 20.67 -4.74
CA GLU A 104 11.20 21.07 -4.55
C GLU A 104 10.25 20.03 -5.16
N LYS A 105 10.45 19.66 -6.43
CA LYS A 105 9.64 18.64 -7.12
C LYS A 105 9.67 17.29 -6.41
N ALA A 106 10.84 16.87 -5.93
CA ALA A 106 10.97 15.62 -5.19
C ALA A 106 10.21 15.65 -3.86
N GLY A 107 10.22 16.78 -3.15
CA GLY A 107 9.44 16.98 -1.93
C GLY A 107 7.93 16.97 -2.21
N GLN A 108 7.49 17.79 -3.17
CA GLN A 108 6.09 17.90 -3.58
C GLN A 108 5.51 16.54 -3.99
N LYS A 109 6.26 15.75 -4.75
CA LYS A 109 5.84 14.41 -5.19
C LYS A 109 5.67 13.44 -4.02
N SER A 110 6.58 13.47 -3.04
CA SER A 110 6.49 12.63 -1.84
C SER A 110 5.27 13.00 -0.99
N ASP A 111 5.07 14.30 -0.76
CA ASP A 111 3.94 14.81 0.03
C ASP A 111 2.61 14.52 -0.68
N PHE A 112 2.58 14.63 -2.02
CA PHE A 112 1.42 14.25 -2.82
C PHE A 112 1.02 12.79 -2.61
N TYR A 113 1.95 11.84 -2.69
CA TYR A 113 1.59 10.42 -2.59
C TYR A 113 1.04 10.01 -1.23
N GLU A 114 1.54 10.59 -0.14
CA GLU A 114 1.01 10.32 1.20
C GLU A 114 -0.44 10.78 1.32
N VAL A 115 -0.74 12.00 0.86
CA VAL A 115 -2.09 12.57 0.97
C VAL A 115 -3.04 11.95 -0.06
N ALA A 116 -2.57 11.66 -1.27
CA ALA A 116 -3.37 11.05 -2.33
C ALA A 116 -3.82 9.62 -1.98
N HIS A 117 -2.97 8.86 -1.28
CA HIS A 117 -3.37 7.54 -0.79
C HIS A 117 -4.53 7.64 0.21
N LEU A 118 -4.47 8.59 1.16
CA LEU A 118 -5.54 8.84 2.11
C LEU A 118 -6.81 9.39 1.45
N ALA A 119 -6.67 10.11 0.33
CA ALA A 119 -7.78 10.69 -0.42
C ALA A 119 -8.54 9.68 -1.31
N GLY A 120 -8.08 8.42 -1.37
CA GLY A 120 -8.71 7.35 -2.14
C GLY A 120 -8.40 7.39 -3.63
N VAL A 121 -7.23 7.93 -4.02
CA VAL A 121 -6.81 7.95 -5.42
C VAL A 121 -6.42 6.55 -5.88
N SER A 122 -7.06 6.05 -6.96
CA SER A 122 -6.84 4.73 -7.53
C SER A 122 -5.48 4.62 -8.22
N ASN A 123 -5.14 5.58 -9.08
CA ASN A 123 -3.86 5.64 -9.78
C ASN A 123 -3.05 6.88 -9.37
N LEU A 124 -2.24 6.70 -8.33
CA LEU A 124 -1.36 7.74 -7.76
C LEU A 124 -0.47 8.42 -8.80
N LYS A 125 0.09 7.65 -9.75
CA LYS A 125 1.01 8.20 -10.75
C LYS A 125 0.29 9.10 -11.74
N LEU A 126 -0.87 8.68 -12.25
CA LEU A 126 -1.68 9.49 -13.16
C LEU A 126 -2.20 10.74 -12.45
N ALA A 127 -2.64 10.61 -11.20
CA ALA A 127 -3.11 11.74 -10.42
C ALA A 127 -2.02 12.79 -10.17
N TYR A 128 -0.77 12.38 -9.94
CA TYR A 128 0.34 13.32 -9.85
C TYR A 128 0.58 14.07 -11.17
N MET A 129 0.54 13.35 -12.29
CA MET A 129 0.72 13.98 -13.61
C MET A 129 -0.39 14.98 -13.93
N ALA A 130 -1.65 14.63 -13.64
CA ALA A 130 -2.80 15.52 -13.78
C ALA A 130 -2.66 16.76 -12.87
N ALA A 131 -2.24 16.57 -11.61
CA ALA A 131 -2.02 17.68 -10.67
C ALA A 131 -0.99 18.69 -11.17
N VAL A 132 0.11 18.20 -11.76
CA VAL A 132 1.17 19.06 -12.29
C VAL A 132 0.72 19.75 -13.57
N GLN A 133 0.00 19.04 -14.44
CA GLN A 133 -0.42 19.57 -15.74
C GLN A 133 -1.46 20.69 -15.61
N ASP A 134 -2.39 20.55 -14.66
CA ASP A 134 -3.49 21.49 -14.45
C ASP A 134 -3.23 22.50 -13.32
N ASP A 135 -1.98 22.56 -12.82
CA ASP A 135 -1.54 23.48 -11.77
C ASP A 135 -2.44 23.42 -10.51
N LEU A 136 -2.82 22.20 -10.10
CA LEU A 136 -3.70 21.94 -8.95
C LEU A 136 -2.98 22.04 -7.60
N PHE A 137 -1.75 22.54 -7.59
CA PHE A 137 -0.96 22.75 -6.38
C PHE A 137 -1.14 24.18 -5.87
N ASP A 138 -1.42 24.32 -4.57
CA ASP A 138 -1.40 25.63 -3.94
C ASP A 138 0.04 26.17 -3.81
N ARG A 139 0.17 27.46 -3.45
CA ARG A 139 1.48 28.09 -3.19
C ARG A 139 2.27 27.44 -2.05
N LYS A 140 1.63 26.59 -1.25
CA LYS A 140 2.25 25.84 -0.14
C LYS A 140 2.62 24.41 -0.55
N GLY A 141 2.36 24.00 -1.80
CA GLY A 141 2.63 22.68 -2.35
C GLY A 141 1.56 21.61 -2.06
N ASN A 142 0.39 21.97 -1.54
CA ASN A 142 -0.72 21.04 -1.30
C ASN A 142 -1.60 20.91 -2.55
N VAL A 143 -2.05 19.68 -2.85
CA VAL A 143 -3.01 19.45 -3.94
C VAL A 143 -4.44 19.79 -3.53
N ASP A 144 -5.15 20.48 -4.42
CA ASP A 144 -6.60 20.62 -4.35
C ASP A 144 -7.30 19.35 -4.88
N PHE A 145 -7.58 18.42 -3.98
CA PHE A 145 -8.30 17.19 -4.31
C PHE A 145 -9.77 17.43 -4.67
N ALA A 146 -10.37 18.57 -4.30
CA ALA A 146 -11.74 18.88 -4.69
C ALA A 146 -11.80 19.24 -6.17
N ALA A 147 -10.91 20.13 -6.61
CA ALA A 147 -10.75 20.46 -8.02
C ALA A 147 -10.33 19.23 -8.84
N MET A 148 -9.43 18.39 -8.31
CA MET A 148 -9.02 17.16 -8.99
C MET A 148 -10.18 16.17 -9.17
N LYS A 149 -11.08 16.04 -8.18
CA LYS A 149 -12.27 15.16 -8.29
C LYS A 149 -13.27 15.66 -9.32
N GLU A 150 -13.38 16.96 -9.50
CA GLU A 150 -14.26 17.57 -10.50
C GLU A 150 -13.72 17.33 -11.92
N SER A 151 -12.41 17.53 -12.13
CA SER A 151 -11.78 17.37 -13.44
C SER A 151 -11.50 15.92 -13.82
N TYR A 152 -11.17 15.06 -12.84
CA TYR A 152 -10.73 13.67 -13.05
C TYR A 152 -11.41 12.71 -12.06
N PRO A 153 -12.74 12.56 -12.13
CA PRO A 153 -13.50 11.70 -11.22
C PRO A 153 -13.05 10.23 -11.28
N GLU A 154 -12.55 9.76 -12.41
CA GLU A 154 -12.04 8.40 -12.63
C GLU A 154 -10.81 8.06 -11.78
N LEU A 155 -10.06 9.06 -11.31
CA LEU A 155 -8.94 8.85 -10.39
C LEU A 155 -9.40 8.51 -8.97
N PHE A 156 -10.69 8.71 -8.66
CA PHE A 156 -11.27 8.48 -7.34
C PHE A 156 -12.38 7.44 -7.33
N ALA A 157 -12.96 7.14 -8.49
CA ALA A 157 -13.73 5.93 -8.67
C ALA A 157 -12.77 4.76 -8.52
N GLY A 158 -12.97 3.93 -7.48
CA GLY A 158 -12.18 2.73 -7.28
C GLY A 158 -12.12 1.94 -8.58
N THR A 159 -10.92 1.46 -8.95
CA THR A 159 -10.77 0.55 -10.07
C THR A 159 -11.76 -0.57 -9.84
N GLN A 160 -12.78 -0.70 -10.68
CA GLN A 160 -13.60 -1.88 -10.70
C GLN A 160 -12.64 -3.02 -11.04
N GLU A 161 -12.24 -3.77 -10.02
CA GLU A 161 -11.65 -5.08 -10.24
C GLU A 161 -12.74 -5.84 -11.00
N GLU A 162 -12.56 -5.95 -12.32
CA GLU A 162 -13.28 -6.96 -13.07
C GLU A 162 -12.99 -8.27 -12.34
N ASP A 163 -14.03 -8.94 -11.84
CA ASP A 163 -13.93 -10.30 -11.30
C ASP A 163 -13.36 -11.17 -12.42
N GLY A 164 -12.04 -11.26 -12.49
CA GLY A 164 -11.34 -12.08 -13.43
C GLY A 164 -11.58 -13.52 -13.05
N ASP A 165 -12.55 -14.17 -13.70
CA ASP A 165 -12.72 -15.63 -13.66
C ASP A 165 -11.58 -16.27 -14.49
N ALA A 166 -10.34 -15.96 -14.13
CA ALA A 166 -9.10 -16.50 -14.67
C ALA A 166 -8.89 -17.89 -14.05
N GLY A 167 -9.73 -18.83 -14.46
CA GLY A 167 -9.59 -20.24 -14.13
C GLY A 167 -10.62 -20.77 -13.14
N ARG A 168 -11.89 -20.80 -13.55
CA ARG A 168 -12.83 -21.81 -13.05
C ARG A 168 -12.37 -23.21 -13.50
N GLY A 169 -11.35 -23.75 -12.84
CA GLY A 169 -11.13 -25.20 -12.79
C GLY A 169 -12.21 -25.82 -11.91
N THR A 170 -12.94 -26.82 -12.43
CA THR A 170 -13.89 -27.81 -11.83
C THR A 170 -14.76 -27.48 -10.60
N GLY A 171 -14.70 -26.28 -10.01
CA GLY A 171 -15.39 -25.88 -8.79
C GLY A 171 -16.50 -24.86 -9.01
N GLY A 172 -16.78 -24.50 -10.27
CA GLY A 172 -18.05 -23.86 -10.61
C GLY A 172 -19.13 -24.93 -10.59
N GLU A 173 -20.16 -24.75 -9.77
CA GLU A 173 -21.35 -25.58 -9.79
C GLU A 173 -21.98 -25.46 -11.18
N LEU A 174 -21.70 -26.45 -12.02
CA LEU A 174 -22.38 -26.62 -13.30
C LEU A 174 -23.86 -26.79 -12.95
N PRO A 175 -24.78 -26.06 -13.61
CA PRO A 175 -26.21 -26.30 -13.41
C PRO A 175 -26.48 -27.80 -13.60
N GLU A 176 -26.96 -28.45 -12.53
CA GLU A 176 -27.16 -29.90 -12.49
C GLU A 176 -27.88 -30.37 -13.76
N GLY A 177 -27.23 -31.27 -14.49
CA GLY A 177 -27.83 -31.95 -15.65
C GLY A 177 -27.41 -31.46 -17.03
N SER A 178 -26.52 -30.47 -17.16
CA SER A 178 -26.01 -30.07 -18.48
C SER A 178 -24.87 -30.99 -18.92
N THR A 179 -25.18 -32.02 -19.72
CA THR A 179 -24.13 -32.89 -20.29
C THR A 179 -23.46 -32.20 -21.47
N MET A 180 -22.21 -32.58 -21.79
CA MET A 180 -21.49 -32.06 -22.95
C MET A 180 -22.28 -32.27 -24.26
N ASP A 181 -23.11 -33.31 -24.30
CA ASP A 181 -24.01 -33.61 -25.42
C ASP A 181 -25.10 -32.54 -25.61
N ASP A 182 -25.59 -31.91 -24.52
CA ASP A 182 -26.57 -30.82 -24.58
C ASP A 182 -25.95 -29.53 -25.15
N TYR A 183 -24.69 -29.27 -24.79
CA TYR A 183 -23.94 -28.13 -25.33
C TYR A 183 -23.67 -28.27 -26.83
N ILE A 184 -23.28 -29.46 -27.29
CA ILE A 184 -23.05 -29.74 -28.71
C ILE A 184 -24.37 -29.65 -29.48
N ARG A 185 -25.48 -30.17 -28.94
CA ARG A 185 -26.80 -30.12 -29.58
C ARG A 185 -27.30 -28.69 -29.76
N GLY A 186 -27.14 -27.84 -28.73
CA GLY A 186 -27.51 -26.42 -28.80
C GLY A 186 -26.71 -25.61 -29.82
N LYS A 187 -25.44 -25.97 -30.08
CA LYS A 187 -24.58 -25.33 -31.10
C LYS A 187 -24.78 -25.92 -32.50
N ALA A 188 -25.20 -27.17 -32.61
CA ALA A 188 -25.44 -27.86 -33.89
C ALA A 188 -26.81 -27.54 -34.52
N GLY A 189 -27.73 -26.92 -33.77
CA GLY A 189 -29.03 -26.49 -34.28
C GLY A 189 -29.96 -27.64 -34.68
N ILE A 190 -29.87 -28.77 -33.97
CA ILE A 190 -30.73 -29.96 -34.15
C ILE A 190 -31.43 -30.29 -32.84
#